data_AF-A0A2E8HF96-F1
#
_entry.id   AF-A0A2E8HF96-F1
#
_cell.length_a   1.000
_cell.length_b   1.000
_cell.length_c   1.000
_cell.angle_alpha   90.00
_cell.angle_beta   90.00
_cell.angle_gamma   90.00
#
_symmetry.space_group_name_H-M   'P 1'
#
loop_
_entity.id
_entity.type
_entity.pdbx_description
1 polymer ?
#
loop_
_entity_poly.entity_id
_entity_poly.type
_entity_poly.pdbx_seq_one_letter_code
_entity_poly.pdbx_strand_id
1 'polypeptide(L)' 'MRKPKLIYYNDARHYLMYRYDPPLCKHVLQQPVDEILGTGVDTLSFGLASGATFLHDTQVGKRWGE' A
#
# COMPACT_ATOMS: atom_id res chain seq x y z
N MET A 1 16.90 -24.42 12.31
CA MET A 1 15.62 -24.27 11.59
C MET A 1 15.49 -22.83 11.10
N ARG A 2 15.05 -22.62 9.85
CA ARG A 2 14.83 -21.26 9.32
C ARG A 2 13.58 -20.68 9.99
N LYS A 3 13.67 -19.46 10.54
CA LYS A 3 12.50 -18.78 11.11
C LYS A 3 11.44 -18.56 10.01
N PRO A 4 10.14 -18.81 10.30
CA PRO A 4 9.08 -18.46 9.37
C PRO A 4 9.10 -16.95 9.14
N LYS A 5 8.84 -16.54 7.88
CA LYS A 5 8.78 -15.13 7.48
C LYS A 5 7.33 -14.75 7.30
N LEU A 6 6.93 -13.62 7.90
CA LEU A 6 5.59 -13.07 7.75
C LEU A 6 5.61 -12.01 6.63
N ILE A 7 4.81 -12.23 5.59
CA ILE A 7 4.55 -11.26 4.53
C ILE A 7 3.22 -10.58 4.84
N TYR A 8 3.23 -9.26 4.99
CA TYR A 8 2.04 -8.46 5.18
C TYR A 8 1.68 -7.78 3.86
N TYR A 9 0.49 -8.08 3.34
CA TYR A 9 -0.01 -7.48 2.10
C TYR A 9 -0.92 -6.29 2.41
N ASN A 10 -0.56 -5.13 1.87
CA ASN A 10 -1.37 -3.91 1.93
C ASN A 10 -1.73 -3.53 0.49
N ASP A 11 -3.02 -3.46 0.17
CA ASP A 11 -3.48 -3.26 -1.22
C ASP A 11 -3.58 -1.78 -1.64
N ALA A 12 -3.15 -0.86 -0.77
CA ALA A 12 -3.21 0.60 -0.86
C ALA A 12 -4.61 1.21 -1.05
N ARG A 13 -5.52 0.58 -1.79
CA ARG A 13 -6.89 1.09 -2.05
C ARG A 13 -7.71 1.18 -0.78
N HIS A 14 -7.81 0.11 -0.01
CA HIS A 14 -8.61 0.12 1.22
C HIS A 14 -7.99 1.03 2.28
N TYR A 15 -6.66 1.07 2.33
CA TYR A 15 -5.92 1.79 3.37
C TYR A 15 -5.82 3.29 3.09
N LEU A 16 -5.69 3.71 1.83
CA LEU A 16 -5.48 5.11 1.46
C LEU A 16 -6.70 5.76 0.80
N MET A 17 -7.48 5.03 -0.01
CA MET A 17 -8.57 5.63 -0.79
C MET A 17 -9.94 5.53 -0.12
N TYR A 18 -10.27 4.38 0.48
CA TYR A 18 -11.60 4.18 1.07
C TYR A 18 -11.69 4.68 2.53
N ARG A 19 -10.53 4.95 3.15
CA ARG A 19 -10.45 5.31 4.57
C ARG A 19 -10.36 6.80 4.84
N TYR A 20 -9.83 7.57 3.88
CA TYR A 20 -9.49 8.97 4.07
C TYR A 20 -9.99 9.81 2.90
N ASP A 21 -10.49 11.00 3.21
CA ASP A 21 -10.81 12.00 2.20
C ASP A 21 -9.54 12.76 1.77
N PRO A 22 -9.39 13.09 0.47
CA PRO A 22 -8.29 13.93 0.01
C PRO A 22 -8.45 15.39 0.50
N PRO A 23 -7.35 16.15 0.65
CA PRO A 23 -5.97 15.74 0.37
C PRO A 23 -5.34 14.92 1.51
N LEU A 24 -4.57 13.91 1.15
CA LEU A 24 -3.84 13.08 2.12
C LEU A 24 -2.56 13.77 2.58
N CYS A 25 -2.27 13.71 3.89
CA CYS A 25 -1.00 14.19 4.41
C CYS A 25 0.08 13.10 4.34
N LYS A 26 1.35 13.50 4.45
CA LYS A 26 2.50 12.57 4.40
C LYS A 26 2.39 11.43 5.41
N HIS A 27 1.92 11.72 6.63
CA HIS A 27 1.79 10.70 7.67
C HIS A 27 0.79 9.61 7.28
N VAL A 28 -0.36 9.98 6.68
CA VAL A 28 -1.33 9.00 6.17
C VAL A 28 -0.73 8.14 5.06
N LEU A 29 0.04 8.73 4.15
CA LEU A 29 0.71 8.00 3.07
C LEU A 29 1.78 7.01 3.58
N GLN A 30 2.40 7.29 4.73
CA GLN A 30 3.43 6.44 5.34
C GLN A 30 2.85 5.35 6.26
N GLN A 31 1.57 5.43 6.59
CA GLN A 31 0.91 4.52 7.52
C GLN A 31 1.14 3.01 7.24
N PRO A 32 1.13 2.52 5.98
CA PRO A 32 1.40 1.10 5.71
C PRO A 32 2.76 0.60 6.20
N VAL A 33 3.75 1.50 6.32
CA VAL A 33 5.07 1.20 6.90
C VAL A 33 5.00 1.35 8.41
N ASP A 34 4.47 2.48 8.89
CA ASP A 34 4.43 2.81 10.31
C ASP A 34 3.68 1.73 11.14
N GLU A 35 2.62 1.13 10.58
CA GLU A 35 1.80 0.13 11.27
C GLU A 35 2.50 -1.22 11.49
N ILE A 36 3.54 -1.54 10.72
CA ILE A 36 4.30 -2.79 10.84
C ILE A 36 5.64 -2.61 11.57
N LEU A 37 6.05 -1.39 11.89
CA LEU A 37 7.28 -1.13 12.64
C LEU A 37 7.22 -1.79 14.02
N GLY A 38 8.30 -2.45 14.43
CA GLY A 38 8.40 -3.14 15.71
C GLY A 38 7.62 -4.48 15.78
N THR A 39 6.96 -4.88 14.69
CA THR A 39 6.30 -6.19 14.60
C THR A 39 7.26 -7.28 14.09
N GLY A 40 6.81 -8.53 14.07
CA GLY A 40 7.53 -9.65 13.46
C GLY A 40 7.37 -9.76 11.93
N VAL A 41 6.78 -8.75 11.26
CA VAL A 41 6.63 -8.72 9.80
C VAL A 41 8.02 -8.64 9.16
N ASP A 42 8.30 -9.57 8.24
CA ASP A 42 9.56 -9.63 7.50
C ASP A 42 9.50 -8.82 6.20
N THR A 43 8.33 -8.75 5.57
CA THR A 43 8.16 -8.10 4.26
C THR A 43 6.80 -7.43 4.15
N LEU A 44 6.80 -6.17 3.70
CA LEU A 44 5.61 -5.47 3.22
C LEU A 44 5.45 -5.72 1.71
N SER A 45 4.34 -6.35 1.32
CA SER A 45 3.91 -6.45 -0.08
C SER A 45 2.91 -5.32 -0.34
N PHE A 46 3.38 -4.26 -1.00
CA PHE A 46 2.59 -3.04 -1.21
C PHE A 46 1.96 -3.02 -2.61
N GLY A 47 0.64 -3.08 -2.66
CA GLY A 47 -0.16 -3.07 -3.89
C GLY A 47 -0.21 -1.67 -4.51
N LEU A 48 0.18 -1.56 -5.79
CA LEU A 48 0.17 -0.30 -6.53
C LEU A 48 -0.91 -0.22 -7.62
N ALA A 49 -1.64 -1.31 -7.83
CA ALA A 49 -2.55 -1.47 -8.95
C ALA A 49 -3.67 -2.47 -8.67
N SER A 50 -4.75 -2.33 -9.43
CA SER A 50 -5.82 -3.30 -9.57
C SER A 50 -6.03 -3.59 -11.05
N GLY A 51 -5.50 -4.72 -11.54
CA GLY A 51 -5.50 -5.05 -12.96
C GLY A 51 -4.67 -4.06 -13.78
N ALA A 52 -5.27 -3.47 -14.81
CA ALA A 52 -4.61 -2.47 -15.67
C ALA A 52 -4.68 -1.03 -15.11
N THR A 53 -5.22 -0.84 -13.90
CA THR A 53 -5.44 0.49 -13.30
C THR A 53 -4.52 0.70 -12.11
N PHE A 54 -3.81 1.82 -12.07
CA PHE A 54 -2.76 2.14 -11.10
C PHE A 54 -3.14 3.33 -10.22
N LEU A 55 -2.65 3.32 -8.98
CA LEU A 55 -2.89 4.37 -7.97
C LEU A 55 -1.84 5.48 -7.95
N HIS A 56 -0.92 5.44 -8.91
CA HIS A 56 0.16 6.41 -9.07
C HIS A 56 0.21 6.87 -10.52
N ASP A 57 1.05 7.86 -10.79
CA ASP A 57 1.29 8.39 -12.12
C ASP A 57 2.06 7.37 -12.98
N THR A 58 1.32 6.48 -13.63
CA THR A 58 1.85 5.39 -14.46
C THR A 58 1.94 5.81 -15.93
N GLN A 59 2.93 5.29 -16.65
CA GLN A 59 3.06 5.46 -18.11
C GLN A 59 2.67 4.20 -18.91
N VAL A 60 2.34 3.09 -18.23
CA VAL A 60 2.14 1.76 -18.85
C VAL A 60 0.76 1.16 -18.55
N GLY A 61 -0.18 1.97 -18.07
CA GLY A 61 -1.53 1.55 -17.73
C GLY A 61 -2.47 2.74 -17.57
N LYS A 62 -3.67 2.49 -17.03
CA LYS A 62 -4.63 3.56 -16.73
C LYS A 62 -4.42 4.09 -15.33
N ARG A 63 -4.51 5.40 -15.13
CA ARG A 63 -4.59 5.97 -13.79
C ARG A 63 -5.99 5.77 -13.24
N TRP A 64 -6.10 5.45 -11.95
CA TRP A 64 -7.39 5.31 -11.31
C TRP A 64 -8.18 6.63 -11.33
N GLY A 65 -9.44 6.57 -11.76
CA GLY A 65 -10.33 7.74 -11.84
C GLY A 65 -10.25 8.53 -13.14
N GLU A 66 -9.43 8.09 -14.10
CA GLU A 66 -9.44 8.55 -15.50
C GLU A 66 -10.19 7.57 -16.42
#